data_AF-A0A6M3X534-F1
#
_entry.id   AF-A0A6M3X534-F1
#
_cell.length_a   1.000
_cell.length_b   1.000
_cell.length_c   1.000
_cell.angle_alpha   90.00
_cell.angle_beta   90.00
_cell.angle_gamma   90.00
#
_symmetry.space_group_name_H-M   'P 1'
#
loop_
_entity.id
_entity.type
_entity.pdbx_description
1 polymer ?
#
loop_
_entity_poly.entity_id
_entity_poly.type
_entity_poly.pdbx_seq_one_letter_code
_entity_poly.pdbx_strand_id
1 'polypeptide(L)'
;MKVQIKRWDNEKIIACGEYEDVRDCLIKNKDKNFYKANLRSANLQGADLRSANLQGADLWSADLWSADLRSANLQGADLRSANLQGADLRSANLQ
;
A
#
# COMPACT_ATOMS: atom_id res chain seq x y z
N MET A 1 1.48 5.04 -14.19
CA MET A 1 2.22 3.77 -13.95
C MET A 1 1.20 2.66 -13.70
N LYS A 2 1.35 1.47 -14.30
CA LYS A 2 0.39 0.37 -14.06
C LYS A 2 0.78 -0.39 -12.77
N VAL A 3 0.13 -0.06 -11.66
CA VAL A 3 0.25 -0.82 -10.39
C VAL A 3 -0.52 -2.13 -10.53
N GLN A 4 0.17 -3.25 -10.33
CA GLN A 4 -0.39 -4.61 -10.44
C GLN A 4 -0.54 -5.18 -9.03
N ILE A 5 -1.73 -5.08 -8.45
CA ILE A 5 -2.06 -5.72 -7.16
C ILE A 5 -2.68 -7.08 -7.47
N LYS A 6 -1.91 -8.15 -7.24
CA LYS A 6 -2.41 -9.52 -7.40
C LYS A 6 -3.24 -9.88 -6.17
N ARG A 7 -4.51 -10.24 -6.38
CA ARG A 7 -5.38 -10.76 -5.33
C ARG A 7 -5.06 -12.24 -5.05
N TRP A 8 -5.23 -12.68 -3.80
CA TRP A 8 -4.81 -14.00 -3.29
C TRP A 8 -5.73 -15.16 -3.70
N ASP A 9 -6.86 -14.87 -4.35
CA ASP A 9 -8.00 -15.76 -4.56
C ASP A 9 -8.12 -16.33 -5.99
N ASN A 10 -7.06 -16.26 -6.80
CA ASN A 10 -6.99 -16.73 -8.19
C ASN A 10 -7.92 -15.95 -9.17
N GLU A 11 -7.30 -15.37 -10.21
CA GLU A 11 -7.92 -14.81 -11.44
C GLU A 11 -8.49 -13.37 -11.47
N LYS A 12 -8.41 -12.56 -10.41
CA LYS A 12 -8.68 -11.12 -10.56
C LYS A 12 -7.51 -10.24 -10.17
N ILE A 13 -6.90 -9.63 -11.19
CA ILE A 13 -6.05 -8.46 -11.04
C ILE A 13 -7.00 -7.36 -10.53
N ILE A 14 -6.82 -6.87 -9.29
CA ILE A 14 -7.29 -5.51 -8.98
C ILE A 14 -6.27 -4.62 -9.66
N ALA A 15 -6.36 -4.54 -10.98
CA ALA A 15 -5.79 -3.43 -11.68
C ALA A 15 -6.61 -2.27 -11.16
N CYS A 16 -5.95 -1.25 -10.61
CA CYS A 16 -6.43 0.10 -10.83
C CYS A 16 -6.28 0.33 -12.36
N GLY A 17 -7.06 -0.43 -13.14
CA GLY A 17 -7.08 -0.45 -14.57
C GLY A 17 -7.75 0.85 -14.95
N GLU A 18 -6.97 1.72 -15.56
CA GLU A 18 -7.41 3.03 -16.07
C GLU A 18 -7.62 4.14 -15.03
N TYR A 19 -7.41 3.89 -13.73
CA TYR A 19 -7.40 4.98 -12.75
C TYR A 19 -6.08 5.75 -12.83
N GLU A 20 -6.17 7.06 -13.06
CA GLU A 20 -5.03 7.98 -13.05
C GLU A 20 -4.28 7.98 -11.70
N ASP A 21 -4.95 7.56 -10.61
CA ASP A 21 -4.43 7.53 -9.25
C ASP A 21 -4.66 6.18 -8.53
N VAL A 22 -3.57 5.61 -8.00
CA VAL A 22 -3.54 4.35 -7.23
C VAL A 22 -4.19 4.53 -5.85
N ARG A 23 -4.21 5.76 -5.32
CA ARG A 23 -4.74 6.08 -4.00
C ARG A 23 -6.21 5.70 -3.84
N ASP A 24 -7.04 6.11 -4.79
CA ASP A 24 -8.49 5.87 -4.76
C ASP A 24 -8.85 4.39 -4.82
N CYS A 25 -8.05 3.62 -5.56
CA CYS A 25 -8.19 2.19 -5.72
C CYS A 25 -7.89 1.44 -4.41
N LEU A 26 -6.91 1.90 -3.63
CA LEU A 26 -6.57 1.34 -2.34
C LEU A 26 -7.63 1.65 -1.28
N ILE A 27 -8.18 2.86 -1.28
CA ILE A 27 -9.25 3.27 -0.34
C ILE A 27 -10.53 2.45 -0.58
N LYS A 28 -10.83 2.09 -1.83
CA LYS A 28 -12.01 1.29 -2.19
C LYS A 28 -11.85 -0.21 -1.90
N ASN A 29 -10.63 -0.69 -1.64
CA ASN A 29 -10.39 -2.10 -1.37
C ASN A 29 -10.84 -2.46 0.06
N LYS A 30 -12.02 -3.08 0.17
CA LYS A 30 -12.61 -3.49 1.46
C LYS A 30 -11.73 -4.42 2.28
N ASP A 31 -10.92 -5.25 1.63
CA ASP A 31 -10.12 -6.28 2.31
C ASP A 31 -8.75 -5.76 2.73
N LYS A 32 -8.34 -4.57 2.25
CA LYS A 32 -7.04 -3.92 2.49
C LYS A 32 -5.84 -4.89 2.45
N ASN A 33 -5.90 -5.90 1.59
CA ASN A 33 -4.86 -6.91 1.43
C ASN A 33 -3.99 -6.60 0.22
N PHE A 34 -2.74 -6.27 0.50
CA PHE A 34 -1.69 -5.84 -0.43
C PHE A 34 -0.41 -6.67 -0.22
N TYR A 35 -0.55 -7.92 0.23
CA TYR A 35 0.57 -8.83 0.41
C TYR A 35 1.39 -8.93 -0.87
N LYS A 36 2.69 -8.61 -0.80
CA LYS A 36 3.63 -8.57 -1.94
C LYS A 36 3.16 -7.72 -3.12
N ALA A 37 2.31 -6.72 -2.88
CA ALA A 37 1.88 -5.80 -3.93
C ALA A 37 3.06 -4.97 -4.43
N ASN A 38 3.08 -4.68 -5.73
CA ASN A 38 4.03 -3.72 -6.30
C ASN A 38 3.41 -2.31 -6.24
N LEU A 39 3.84 -1.54 -5.23
CA LEU A 39 3.44 -0.16 -4.96
C LEU A 39 4.64 0.80 -5.11
N ARG A 40 5.66 0.37 -5.85
CA ARG A 40 6.88 1.14 -6.11
C ARG A 40 6.53 2.49 -6.72
N SER A 41 7.03 3.59 -6.16
CA SER A 41 6.74 4.97 -6.61
C SER A 41 5.25 5.33 -6.64
N ALA A 42 4.38 4.61 -5.90
CA ALA A 42 2.96 4.94 -5.84
C ALA A 42 2.71 6.23 -5.05
N ASN A 43 1.75 7.04 -5.51
CA ASN A 43 1.23 8.15 -4.73
C ASN A 43 0.18 7.63 -3.75
N LEU A 44 0.53 7.62 -2.46
CA LEU A 44 -0.29 7.14 -1.34
C LEU A 44 -0.51 8.24 -0.30
N GLN A 45 -0.36 9.51 -0.70
CA GLN A 45 -0.45 10.65 0.21
C GLN A 45 -1.81 10.69 0.91
N GLY A 46 -1.83 10.67 2.24
CA GLY A 46 -3.04 10.70 3.04
C GLY A 46 -3.92 9.45 2.90
N ALA A 47 -3.40 8.34 2.37
CA ALA A 47 -4.18 7.12 2.21
C ALA A 47 -4.57 6.51 3.58
N ASP A 48 -5.81 6.01 3.69
CA ASP A 48 -6.25 5.21 4.84
C ASP A 48 -5.86 3.74 4.64
N LEU A 49 -4.67 3.38 5.13
CA LEU A 49 -4.11 2.03 5.12
C LEU A 49 -4.16 1.37 6.51
N ARG A 50 -5.08 1.84 7.38
CA ARG A 50 -5.27 1.24 8.71
C ARG A 50 -5.57 -0.24 8.62
N SER A 51 -4.87 -1.04 9.41
CA SER A 51 -4.97 -2.50 9.46
C SER A 51 -4.71 -3.20 8.12
N ALA A 52 -4.10 -2.52 7.15
CA ALA A 52 -3.80 -3.11 5.85
C ALA A 52 -2.72 -4.20 5.97
N ASN A 53 -2.86 -5.26 5.19
CA ASN A 53 -1.81 -6.25 5.03
C ASN A 53 -0.88 -5.84 3.89
N LEU A 54 0.24 -5.19 4.20
CA LEU A 54 1.30 -4.78 3.28
C LEU A 54 2.53 -5.69 3.39
N GLN A 55 2.39 -6.88 3.98
CA GLN A 55 3.50 -7.80 4.19
C GLN A 55 4.19 -8.12 2.87
N GLY A 56 5.50 -7.88 2.80
CA GLY A 56 6.31 -8.11 1.61
C GLY A 56 6.05 -7.15 0.44
N ALA A 57 5.24 -6.09 0.61
CA ALA A 57 4.96 -5.13 -0.47
C ALA A 57 6.22 -4.36 -0.88
N ASP A 58 6.37 -4.10 -2.18
CA ASP A 58 7.39 -3.18 -2.70
C ASP A 58 6.83 -1.75 -2.64
N LEU A 59 7.31 -0.96 -1.70
CA LEU A 59 6.96 0.46 -1.50
C LEU A 59 8.16 1.37 -1.83
N TRP A 60 9.12 0.89 -2.62
CA TRP A 60 10.32 1.67 -2.92
C TRP A 60 9.96 2.99 -3.58
N SER A 61 10.46 4.10 -3.05
CA SER A 61 10.14 5.45 -3.53
C SER A 61 8.66 5.84 -3.47
N ALA A 62 7.79 5.10 -2.77
CA ALA A 62 6.38 5.44 -2.62
C ALA A 62 6.19 6.72 -1.78
N ASP A 63 5.18 7.51 -2.10
CA ASP A 63 4.85 8.71 -1.33
C ASP A 63 3.72 8.42 -0.35
N LEU A 64 4.07 8.26 0.92
CA LEU A 64 3.16 7.97 2.03
C LEU A 64 2.95 9.21 2.93
N TRP A 65 3.17 10.42 2.41
CA TRP A 65 3.01 11.64 3.20
C TRP A 65 1.63 11.70 3.87
N SER A 66 1.61 11.87 5.19
CA SER A 66 0.38 11.89 6.01
C SER A 66 -0.52 10.65 5.90
N ALA A 67 -0.02 9.51 5.41
CA ALA A 67 -0.79 8.28 5.32
C ALA A 67 -1.08 7.67 6.71
N ASP A 68 -2.24 7.04 6.87
CA ASP A 68 -2.62 6.35 8.10
C ASP A 68 -2.33 4.85 7.98
N LEU A 69 -1.24 4.40 8.60
CA LEU A 69 -0.75 3.02 8.60
C LEU A 69 -0.96 2.34 9.96
N ARG A 70 -1.86 2.86 10.80
CA ARG A 70 -2.08 2.30 12.14
C ARG A 70 -2.47 0.83 12.07
N SER A 71 -1.81 0.00 12.88
CA SER A 71 -2.00 -1.45 12.91
C SER A 71 -1.76 -2.18 11.57
N ALA A 72 -1.14 -1.53 10.58
CA ALA A 72 -0.81 -2.17 9.31
C ALA A 72 0.29 -3.24 9.51
N ASN A 73 0.19 -4.34 8.76
CA ASN A 73 1.26 -5.34 8.70
C ASN A 73 2.22 -4.97 7.57
N LEU A 74 3.41 -4.46 7.91
CA LEU A 74 4.48 -4.06 7.00
C LEU A 74 5.67 -5.04 7.03
N GLN A 75 5.50 -6.23 7.62
CA GLN A 75 6.58 -7.20 7.74
C GLN A 75 7.19 -7.52 6.37
N GLY A 76 8.50 -7.31 6.23
CA GLY A 76 9.23 -7.54 4.98
C GLY A 76 8.88 -6.59 3.82
N ALA A 77 8.11 -5.53 4.06
CA ALA A 77 7.86 -4.51 3.04
C ALA A 77 9.12 -3.70 2.74
N ASP A 78 9.36 -3.37 1.47
CA ASP A 78 10.48 -2.54 1.05
C ASP A 78 10.08 -1.05 1.07
N LEU A 79 10.42 -0.36 2.16
CA LEU A 79 10.15 1.07 2.34
C LEU A 79 11.33 1.97 1.94
N ARG A 80 12.36 1.44 1.27
CA ARG A 80 13.54 2.24 0.90
C ARG A 80 13.14 3.41 0.01
N SER A 81 13.65 4.60 0.31
CA SER A 81 13.30 5.85 -0.38
C SER A 81 11.83 6.27 -0.30
N ALA A 82 10.99 5.59 0.48
CA ALA A 82 9.60 6.01 0.67
C ALA A 82 9.51 7.29 1.51
N ASN A 83 8.60 8.19 1.13
CA ASN A 83 8.31 9.38 1.92
C ASN A 83 7.28 9.06 3.01
N LEU A 84 7.74 8.85 4.24
CA LEU A 84 6.88 8.57 5.40
C LEU A 84 6.59 9.82 6.25
N GLN A 85 6.89 11.03 5.76
CA GLN A 85 6.71 12.24 6.55
C GLN A 85 5.23 12.41 6.95
N GLY A 86 4.97 12.52 8.25
CA GLY A 86 3.62 12.66 8.79
C GLY A 86 2.78 11.38 8.77
N ALA A 87 3.33 10.25 8.30
CA ALA A 87 2.61 8.98 8.33
C ALA A 87 2.41 8.48 9.77
N ASP A 88 1.23 7.93 10.06
CA ASP A 88 0.92 7.35 11.37
C ASP A 88 1.16 5.83 11.37
N LEU A 89 2.28 5.41 11.96
CA LEU A 89 2.72 4.01 12.04
C LEU A 89 2.40 3.37 13.40
N ARG A 90 1.56 3.98 14.25
CA ARG A 90 1.28 3.43 15.58
C ARG A 90 0.73 2.01 15.48
N SER A 91 1.30 1.10 16.26
CA SER A 91 0.95 -0.33 16.27
C SER A 91 1.19 -1.07 14.94
N ALA A 92 1.85 -0.47 13.95
CA ALA A 92 2.22 -1.17 12.73
C ALA A 92 3.23 -2.29 13.04
N ASN A 93 3.07 -3.45 12.40
CA ASN A 93 4.02 -4.54 12.50
C ASN A 93 5.13 -4.39 11.44
N LEU A 94 6.37 -4.17 11.88
CA LEU A 94 7.55 -4.05 11.01
C LEU A 94 8.51 -5.24 11.12
N GLN A 95 8.27 -6.18 12.05
CA GLN A 95 9.14 -7.30 12.38
C GLN A 95 8.63 -8.62 11.79
#